data_AF-A0AAU6Y9E1-F1
#
_entry.id   AF-A0AAU6Y9E1-F1
#
_cell.length_a   1.000
_cell.length_b   1.000
_cell.length_c   1.000
_cell.angle_alpha   90.00
_cell.angle_beta   90.00
_cell.angle_gamma   90.00
#
_symmetry.space_group_name_H-M   'P 1'
#
loop_
_entity.id
_entity.type
_entity.pdbx_description
1 polymer ?
#
loop_
_entity_poly.entity_id
_entity_poly.type
_entity_poly.pdbx_seq_one_letter_code
_entity_poly.pdbx_strand_id
1 'polypeptide(L)'
;MPPFTPCFPTTLRHDEIPLALLDLVQQRLASLLGPRFTVVLGGSGDGAGVSHYHLAIQHNQSGISLEDYGTVTAGFIERLLRMSTQVRDMLDSATFSLMASEHPGRPLVWLRELACNGESITMRAPI
;
A
#
# COMPACT_ATOMS: atom_id res chain seq x y z
N MET A 1 -15.53 23.33 7.43
CA MET A 1 -14.05 23.26 7.44
C MET A 1 -13.53 24.29 6.45
N PRO A 2 -12.49 25.07 6.79
CA PRO A 2 -11.83 25.92 5.81
C PRO A 2 -11.11 25.06 4.76
N PRO A 3 -10.98 25.54 3.51
CA PRO A 3 -10.19 24.85 2.49
C PRO A 3 -8.71 24.84 2.88
N PHE A 4 -8.09 23.66 2.86
CA PHE A 4 -6.64 23.55 3.01
C PHE A 4 -5.97 24.22 1.81
N THR A 5 -5.13 25.22 2.08
CA THR A 5 -4.31 25.86 1.05
C THR A 5 -2.88 25.38 1.27
N PRO A 6 -2.36 24.47 0.43
CA PRO A 6 -0.99 23.97 0.61
C PRO A 6 0.01 25.12 0.34
N CYS A 7 0.78 25.49 1.36
CA CYS A 7 1.90 26.41 1.21
C CYS A 7 3.10 25.63 0.68
N PHE A 8 3.46 25.86 -0.58
CA PHE A 8 4.63 25.24 -1.20
C PHE A 8 5.88 26.11 -0.95
N PRO A 9 6.90 25.62 -0.22
CA PRO A 9 8.11 26.39 -0.02
C PRO A 9 8.86 26.58 -1.35
N THR A 10 9.25 27.82 -1.63
CA THR A 10 9.93 28.23 -2.88
C THR A 10 11.38 27.73 -2.98
N THR A 11 11.87 27.02 -1.97
CA THR A 11 13.26 26.51 -1.83
C THR A 11 13.40 25.00 -2.05
N LEU A 12 12.37 24.35 -2.59
CA LEU A 12 12.40 22.90 -2.88
C LEU A 12 13.49 22.57 -3.91
N ARG A 13 14.25 21.52 -3.63
CA ARG A 13 15.17 20.92 -4.62
C ARG A 13 14.35 20.19 -5.70
N HIS A 14 14.95 19.98 -6.87
CA HIS A 14 14.28 19.33 -8.00
C HIS A 14 13.79 17.91 -7.69
N ASP A 15 14.47 17.21 -6.77
CA ASP A 15 14.15 15.84 -6.36
C ASP A 15 13.35 15.79 -5.04
N GLU A 16 12.91 16.94 -4.53
CA GLU A 16 12.13 17.02 -3.31
C GLU A 16 10.69 17.39 -3.62
N ILE A 17 9.75 16.79 -2.89
CA ILE A 17 8.35 17.21 -2.89
C ILE A 17 7.98 17.95 -1.61
N PRO A 18 6.98 18.83 -1.65
CA PRO A 18 6.43 19.42 -0.44
C PRO A 18 5.81 18.38 0.48
N LEU A 19 6.01 18.50 1.79
CA LEU A 19 5.36 17.64 2.80
C LEU A 19 3.83 17.65 2.66
N ALA A 20 3.24 18.82 2.34
CA ALA A 20 1.80 18.96 2.11
C ALA A 20 1.28 18.05 0.98
N LEU A 21 2.11 17.68 0.00
CA LEU A 21 1.73 16.72 -1.04
C LEU A 21 1.62 15.31 -0.46
N LEU A 22 2.52 14.90 0.45
CA LEU A 22 2.43 13.60 1.12
C LEU A 22 1.20 13.53 2.01
N ASP A 23 0.85 14.59 2.71
CA ASP A 23 -0.37 14.64 3.51
C ASP A 23 -1.62 14.41 2.64
N LEU A 24 -1.67 15.03 1.46
CA LEU A 24 -2.75 14.81 0.49
C LEU A 24 -2.78 13.38 -0.03
N VAL A 25 -1.62 12.80 -0.34
CA VAL A 25 -1.51 11.40 -0.78
C VAL A 25 -1.97 10.46 0.33
N GLN A 26 -1.55 10.69 1.59
CA GLN A 26 -1.98 9.90 2.74
C GLN A 26 -3.50 9.96 2.93
N GLN A 27 -4.09 11.15 2.87
CA GLN A 27 -5.54 11.32 2.96
C GLN A 27 -6.26 10.59 1.83
N ARG A 28 -5.74 10.67 0.60
CA ARG A 28 -6.32 9.97 -0.54
C ARG A 28 -6.23 8.45 -0.38
N LEU A 29 -5.10 7.93 0.12
CA LEU A 29 -4.90 6.51 0.39
C LEU A 29 -5.85 6.01 1.48
N ALA A 30 -5.97 6.73 2.59
CA ALA A 30 -6.90 6.41 3.68
C ALA A 30 -8.35 6.37 3.17
N SER A 31 -8.75 7.34 2.33
CA SER A 31 -10.07 7.35 1.71
C SER A 31 -10.31 6.18 0.75
N LEU A 32 -9.28 5.74 0.02
CA LEU A 32 -9.40 4.66 -0.97
C LEU A 32 -9.50 3.28 -0.30
N LEU A 33 -8.74 3.07 0.77
CA LEU A 33 -8.72 1.82 1.53
C LEU A 33 -9.92 1.71 2.48
N GLY A 34 -10.39 2.84 3.00
CA GLY A 34 -11.52 2.90 3.94
C GLY A 34 -11.11 2.57 5.38
N PRO A 35 -12.09 2.54 6.31
CA PRO A 35 -11.85 2.56 7.76
C PRO A 35 -11.26 1.26 8.34
N ARG A 36 -11.23 0.18 7.55
CA ARG A 36 -10.61 -1.10 7.97
C ARG A 36 -9.08 -1.05 7.91
N PHE A 37 -8.53 0.01 7.33
CA PHE A 37 -7.10 0.17 7.13
C PHE A 37 -6.58 1.39 7.88
N THR A 38 -5.43 1.22 8.51
CA THR A 38 -4.61 2.31 9.03
C THR A 38 -3.52 2.58 8.02
N VAL A 39 -3.38 3.84 7.60
CA VAL A 39 -2.36 4.28 6.63
C VAL A 39 -1.49 5.34 7.27
N VAL A 40 -0.18 5.13 7.21
CA VAL A 40 0.83 6.11 7.62
C VAL A 40 1.79 6.30 6.47
N LEU A 41 1.94 7.55 6.01
CA LEU A 41 2.89 7.95 4.98
C LEU A 41 3.82 9.00 5.55
N GLY A 42 5.01 8.56 5.91
CA GLY A 42 6.11 9.42 6.35
C GLY A 42 6.94 9.90 5.18
N GLY A 43 7.53 11.08 5.36
CA GLY A 43 8.51 11.63 4.44
C GLY A 43 9.80 11.99 5.17
N SER A 44 10.95 11.70 4.57
CA SER A 44 12.26 12.18 5.02
C SER A 44 12.98 12.89 3.88
N GLY A 45 13.68 13.97 4.19
CA GLY A 45 14.50 14.70 3.23
C GLY A 45 15.60 15.50 3.91
N ASP A 46 16.61 15.86 3.13
CA ASP A 46 17.82 16.57 3.58
C ASP A 46 17.69 18.10 3.41
N GLY A 47 16.50 18.59 3.07
CA GLY A 47 16.21 19.97 2.71
C GLY A 47 14.88 20.48 3.25
N ALA A 48 14.22 21.36 2.49
CA ALA A 48 12.92 21.93 2.85
C ALA A 48 11.73 21.04 2.44
N GLY A 49 11.99 19.96 1.69
CA GLY A 49 11.01 18.98 1.27
C GLY A 49 11.40 17.55 1.58
N VAL A 50 10.73 16.63 0.90
CA VAL A 50 10.86 15.19 1.08
C VAL A 50 11.46 14.55 -0.17
N SER A 51 12.55 13.80 0.02
CA SER A 51 13.21 13.03 -1.03
C SER A 51 12.94 11.52 -0.93
N HIS A 52 12.58 11.03 0.24
CA HIS A 52 12.24 9.62 0.49
C HIS A 52 10.92 9.49 1.23
N TYR A 53 10.14 8.48 0.89
CA TYR A 53 8.90 8.16 1.56
C TYR A 53 9.00 6.83 2.31
N HIS A 54 8.18 6.70 3.35
CA HIS A 54 7.93 5.47 4.07
C HIS A 54 6.43 5.28 4.24
N LEU A 55 5.87 4.25 3.62
CA LEU A 55 4.46 3.90 3.67
C LEU A 55 4.28 2.67 4.55
N ALA A 56 3.36 2.73 5.49
CA ALA A 56 2.84 1.58 6.22
C ALA A 56 1.30 1.53 6.07
N ILE A 57 0.79 0.38 5.67
CA ILE A 57 -0.63 0.09 5.56
C ILE A 57 -0.93 -1.14 6.41
N GLN A 58 -1.77 -0.97 7.43
CA GLN A 58 -2.19 -2.06 8.30
C GLN A 58 -3.68 -2.35 8.10
N HIS A 59 -4.03 -3.62 7.90
CA HIS A 59 -5.42 -4.06 7.90
C HIS A 59 -5.83 -4.50 9.31
N ASN A 60 -6.71 -3.73 9.94
CA ASN A 60 -7.02 -3.86 11.37
C ASN A 60 -7.65 -5.21 11.74
N GLN A 61 -8.41 -5.82 10.83
CA GLN A 61 -9.13 -7.07 11.11
C GLN A 61 -8.24 -8.31 10.98
N SER A 62 -7.35 -8.33 9.99
CA SER A 62 -6.46 -9.48 9.77
C SER A 62 -5.10 -9.35 10.46
N GLY A 63 -4.75 -8.16 10.94
CA GLY A 63 -3.42 -7.87 11.50
C GLY A 63 -2.30 -7.82 10.47
N ILE A 64 -2.61 -7.94 9.18
CA ILE A 64 -1.62 -7.88 8.10
C ILE A 64 -1.14 -6.45 7.92
N SER A 65 0.18 -6.29 7.85
CA SER A 65 0.85 -5.03 7.53
C SER A 65 1.56 -5.14 6.19
N LEU A 66 1.54 -4.06 5.43
CA LEU A 66 2.35 -3.84 4.25
C LEU A 66 3.18 -2.59 4.49
N GLU A 67 4.47 -2.70 4.24
CA GLU A 67 5.41 -1.58 4.32
C GLU A 67 6.11 -1.42 2.97
N ASP A 68 6.26 -0.18 2.52
CA ASP A 68 6.98 0.20 1.31
C ASP A 68 7.81 1.45 1.58
N TYR A 69 9.05 1.49 1.09
CA TYR A 69 9.92 2.64 1.23
C TYR A 69 10.63 2.91 -0.09
N GLY A 70 10.92 4.18 -0.37
CA GLY A 70 11.62 4.51 -1.59
C GLY A 70 11.85 5.99 -1.78
N THR A 71 12.48 6.32 -2.90
CA THR A 71 12.66 7.71 -3.33
C THR A 71 11.38 8.26 -3.92
N VAL A 72 11.15 9.55 -3.70
CA VAL A 72 10.08 10.29 -4.33
C VAL A 72 10.51 10.64 -5.76
N THR A 73 10.06 9.82 -6.71
CA THR A 73 10.35 9.99 -8.15
C THR A 73 9.06 10.23 -8.93
N ALA A 74 9.18 10.66 -10.19
CA ALA A 74 8.03 10.76 -11.08
C ALA A 74 7.26 9.42 -11.12
N GLY A 75 5.94 9.47 -10.91
CA GLY A 75 5.09 8.27 -10.89
C GLY A 75 4.94 7.58 -9.52
N PHE A 76 5.57 8.11 -8.46
CA PHE A 76 5.48 7.47 -7.13
C PHE A 76 4.04 7.45 -6.60
N ILE A 77 3.26 8.51 -6.79
CA ILE A 77 1.87 8.60 -6.31
C ILE A 77 1.01 7.52 -6.96
N GLU A 78 1.12 7.38 -8.28
CA GLU A 78 0.41 6.40 -9.08
C GLU A 78 0.78 4.98 -8.66
N ARG A 79 2.07 4.75 -8.34
CA ARG A 79 2.55 3.48 -7.79
C ARG A 79 1.90 3.19 -6.43
N LEU A 80 1.90 4.15 -5.49
CA LEU A 80 1.31 3.97 -4.16
C LEU A 80 -0.21 3.72 -4.23
N LEU A 81 -0.93 4.49 -5.06
CA LEU A 81 -2.37 4.32 -5.26
C LEU A 81 -2.72 2.96 -5.86
N ARG A 82 -1.97 2.53 -6.88
CA ARG A 82 -2.14 1.22 -7.51
C ARG A 82 -1.85 0.09 -6.53
N MET A 83 -0.74 0.16 -5.81
CA MET A 83 -0.37 -0.84 -4.81
C MET A 83 -1.42 -0.96 -3.71
N SER A 84 -1.89 0.16 -3.19
CA SER A 84 -2.92 0.18 -2.14
C SER A 84 -4.24 -0.42 -2.61
N THR A 85 -4.63 -0.12 -3.85
CA THR A 85 -5.81 -0.76 -4.49
C THR A 85 -5.63 -2.27 -4.59
N GLN A 86 -4.45 -2.73 -5.04
CA GLN A 86 -4.17 -4.17 -5.15
C GLN A 86 -4.21 -4.87 -3.79
N VAL A 87 -3.68 -4.24 -2.74
CA VAL A 87 -3.66 -4.79 -1.38
C VAL A 87 -5.06 -4.89 -0.80
N ARG A 88 -5.89 -3.85 -0.99
CA ARG A 88 -7.30 -3.89 -0.60
C ARG A 88 -8.03 -5.02 -1.31
N ASP A 89 -7.94 -5.07 -2.64
CA ASP A 89 -8.64 -6.08 -3.44
C ASP A 89 -8.15 -7.50 -3.09
N MET A 90 -6.88 -7.65 -2.73
CA MET A 90 -6.31 -8.89 -2.25
C MET A 90 -6.94 -9.30 -0.91
N LEU A 91 -6.96 -8.41 0.08
CA LEU A 91 -7.48 -8.69 1.43
C LEU A 91 -9.00 -8.83 1.47
N ASP A 92 -9.72 -8.21 0.53
CA ASP A 92 -11.18 -8.38 0.36
C ASP A 92 -11.56 -9.62 -0.46
N SER A 93 -10.60 -10.40 -0.96
CA SER A 93 -10.89 -11.54 -1.81
C SER A 93 -11.42 -12.76 -1.02
N ALA A 94 -12.22 -13.57 -1.74
CA ALA A 94 -12.64 -14.89 -1.26
C ALA A 94 -11.44 -15.81 -1.00
N THR A 95 -10.37 -15.69 -1.79
CA THR A 95 -9.13 -16.46 -1.62
C THR A 95 -8.51 -16.16 -0.25
N PHE A 96 -8.37 -14.88 0.11
CA PHE A 96 -7.85 -14.49 1.43
C PHE A 96 -8.71 -15.04 2.57
N SER A 97 -10.03 -14.95 2.43
CA SER A 97 -10.97 -15.50 3.42
C SER A 97 -10.84 -17.02 3.57
N LEU A 98 -10.62 -17.74 2.46
CA LEU A 98 -10.40 -19.19 2.47
C LEU A 98 -9.07 -19.55 3.13
N MET A 99 -8.00 -18.79 2.87
CA MET A 99 -6.70 -18.98 3.51
C MET A 99 -6.76 -18.83 5.02
N ALA A 100 -7.57 -17.89 5.51
CA ALA A 100 -7.76 -17.65 6.94
C ALA A 100 -8.71 -18.68 7.63
N SER A 101 -9.32 -19.58 6.86
CA SER A 101 -10.27 -20.57 7.38
C SER A 101 -9.59 -21.84 7.89
N GLU A 102 -10.32 -22.71 8.60
CA GLU A 102 -9.86 -24.05 8.98
C GLU A 102 -10.06 -25.13 7.89
N HIS A 103 -10.30 -24.71 6.64
CA HIS A 103 -10.57 -25.66 5.56
C HIS A 103 -9.32 -26.50 5.25
N PRO A 104 -9.43 -27.84 5.15
CA PRO A 104 -8.26 -28.71 4.94
C PRO A 104 -7.56 -28.46 3.60
N GLY A 105 -8.28 -27.93 2.61
CA GLY A 105 -7.74 -27.49 1.32
C GLY A 105 -7.40 -26.00 1.22
N ARG A 106 -7.24 -25.30 2.36
CA ARG A 106 -6.92 -23.85 2.34
C ARG A 106 -5.57 -23.60 1.65
N PRO A 107 -5.44 -22.55 0.81
CA PRO A 107 -4.14 -22.17 0.29
C PRO A 107 -3.24 -21.68 1.44
N LEU A 108 -1.98 -22.12 1.46
CA LEU A 108 -0.97 -21.58 2.39
C LEU A 108 -0.21 -20.40 1.77
N VAL A 109 -0.18 -20.33 0.44
CA VAL A 109 0.49 -19.30 -0.33
C VAL A 109 -0.47 -18.83 -1.41
N TRP A 110 -0.54 -17.51 -1.61
CA TRP A 110 -1.27 -16.91 -2.71
C TRP A 110 -0.39 -15.94 -3.48
N LEU A 111 -0.17 -16.27 -4.75
CA LEU A 111 0.50 -15.42 -5.71
C LEU A 111 -0.54 -14.91 -6.69
N ARG A 112 -0.75 -13.59 -6.71
CA ARG A 112 -1.77 -12.94 -7.54
C ARG A 112 -1.62 -13.31 -9.02
N GLU A 113 -0.38 -13.49 -9.51
CA GLU A 113 -0.08 -13.86 -10.89
C GLU A 113 -0.53 -15.29 -11.26
N LEU A 114 -0.47 -16.23 -10.31
CA LEU A 114 -0.92 -17.62 -10.52
C LEU A 114 -2.43 -17.79 -10.35
N ALA A 115 -3.06 -16.93 -9.55
CA ALA A 115 -4.50 -16.96 -9.31
C ALA A 115 -5.33 -16.56 -10.54
N CYS A 116 -4.73 -15.88 -11.53
CA CYS A 116 -5.38 -15.62 -12.81
C CYS A 116 -5.46 -16.83 -13.74
N ASN A 117 -4.65 -17.88 -13.52
CA ASN A 117 -4.52 -18.99 -14.47
C ASN A 117 -5.09 -20.34 -14.00
N GLY A 118 -5.71 -20.43 -12.82
CA GLY A 118 -6.28 -21.69 -12.35
C GLY A 118 -5.25 -22.80 -12.11
N GLU A 119 -3.96 -22.46 -12.08
CA GLU A 119 -2.88 -23.41 -11.86
C GLU A 119 -2.73 -23.68 -10.36
N SER A 120 -3.27 -24.81 -9.91
CA SER A 120 -2.99 -25.34 -8.58
C SER A 120 -1.59 -25.95 -8.56
N ILE A 121 -0.66 -25.40 -7.76
CA ILE A 121 0.62 -26.05 -7.49
C ILE A 121 0.33 -27.30 -6.64
N THR A 122 0.19 -28.45 -7.27
CA THR A 122 0.08 -29.73 -6.58
C THR A 122 1.46 -30.15 -6.11
N MET A 123 1.76 -29.99 -4.83
CA MET A 123 2.93 -30.62 -4.22
C MET A 123 2.77 -32.14 -4.33
N ARG A 124 3.59 -32.79 -5.17
CA ARG A 124 3.72 -34.25 -5.16
C ARG A 124 4.31 -34.67 -3.82
N ALA A 125 3.61 -35.57 -3.13
CA ALA A 125 4.14 -36.22 -1.94
C ALA A 125 5.43 -36.99 -2.31
N PRO A 126 6.46 -36.99 -1.45
CA PRO A 126 7.66 -37.79 -1.67
C PRO A 126 7.30 -39.28 -1.65
N ILE A 127 7.86 -40.02 -2.60
CA ILE A 127 7.74 -41.49 -2.75
C ILE A 127 8.67 -42.16 -1.76
#